data_AF-A0A2H0MXI7-F1
#
_entry.id   AF-A0A2H0MXI7-F1
#
_cell.length_a   1.000
_cell.length_b   1.000
_cell.length_c   1.000
_cell.angle_alpha   90.00
_cell.angle_beta   90.00
_cell.angle_gamma   90.00
#
_symmetry.space_group_name_H-M   'P 1'
#
loop_
_entity.id
_entity.type
_entity.pdbx_description
1 polymer ?
#
loop_
_entity_poly.entity_id
_entity_poly.type
_entity_poly.pdbx_seq_one_letter_code
_entity_poly.pdbx_strand_id
1 'polypeptide(L)'
;MNILKKIFSVVLFSAVCTIFLSSCTEDEEAQDKKSLKLIEREVTWVKEKPVASTQEEALAQKKDTSRDIEPIEILAQRLKKETAGTPVTDRATCLAQVVVQDKIRTEVQVRGGLWGWFEKNPDIKKYSDRGMQLDSSINKLVFALGRLCQTAEGAPMNNHARRILRDLQEKGEDRVRKELVLQGRAPEDIDIWINFARASDAIKDRNLNYSELGTLINQAATLTHFYAELSNRQVDTNNAENSQASAQTLLTVLKDLLENNSHVTMALKEDNRVPYESPAEM
;
A
#
# COMPACT_ATOMS: atom_id res chain seq x y z
N MET A 1 27.32 -14.97 61.35
CA MET A 1 28.64 -15.04 60.68
C MET A 1 28.37 -15.54 59.25
N ASN A 2 28.28 -14.76 58.17
CA ASN A 2 28.75 -13.41 57.89
C ASN A 2 27.78 -12.73 56.92
N ILE A 3 27.07 -11.71 57.43
CA ILE A 3 26.34 -10.69 56.65
C ILE A 3 27.37 -9.60 56.26
N LEU A 4 28.50 -10.03 55.67
CA LEU A 4 29.69 -9.18 55.48
C LEU A 4 30.41 -9.48 54.14
N LYS A 5 29.63 -9.86 53.12
CA LYS A 5 30.11 -10.01 51.73
C LYS A 5 29.26 -9.26 50.68
N LYS A 6 28.35 -8.41 51.14
CA LYS A 6 27.73 -7.34 50.34
C LYS A 6 28.15 -6.04 51.02
N ILE A 7 28.56 -5.03 50.26
CA ILE A 7 29.25 -3.79 50.68
C ILE A 7 30.78 -3.94 50.65
N PHE A 8 31.37 -4.10 49.47
CA PHE A 8 32.75 -3.68 49.15
C PHE A 8 32.96 -3.79 47.63
N SER A 9 32.20 -3.00 46.86
CA SER A 9 32.46 -2.83 45.42
C SER A 9 31.94 -1.48 44.90
N VAL A 10 31.99 -0.47 45.76
CA VAL A 10 31.80 0.94 45.41
C VAL A 10 32.88 1.70 46.19
N VAL A 11 33.63 2.55 45.49
CA VAL A 11 34.71 3.42 46.00
C VAL A 11 36.10 2.77 46.14
N LEU A 12 36.81 2.60 45.03
CA LEU A 12 38.24 2.93 44.90
C LEU A 12 38.61 2.92 43.41
N PHE A 13 39.50 3.81 42.98
CA PHE A 13 39.86 4.19 41.59
C PHE A 13 39.07 5.35 40.98
N SER A 14 39.10 6.46 41.69
CA SER A 14 39.31 7.78 41.08
C SER A 14 40.72 8.25 41.46
N ALA A 15 41.38 8.92 40.52
CA ALA A 15 42.55 9.80 40.62
C ALA A 15 43.88 9.29 40.02
N VAL A 16 44.52 10.25 39.32
CA VAL A 16 45.90 10.36 38.82
C VAL A 16 46.11 9.71 37.42
N CYS A 17 46.42 10.40 36.32
CA CYS A 17 47.15 11.67 36.14
C CYS A 17 46.79 12.36 34.81
N THR A 18 46.44 13.64 34.89
CA THR A 18 46.56 14.66 33.84
C THR A 18 48.01 15.17 33.73
N ILE A 19 48.25 16.08 32.77
CA ILE A 19 49.43 16.95 32.48
C ILE A 19 50.25 16.41 31.27
N PHE A 20 50.33 17.09 30.11
CA PHE A 20 50.90 18.44 29.93
C PHE A 20 50.15 19.34 28.92
N LEU A 21 50.10 20.61 29.32
CA LEU A 21 49.70 21.83 28.60
C LEU A 21 50.91 22.49 27.90
N SER A 22 50.62 23.30 26.89
CA SER A 22 51.31 24.58 26.59
C SER A 22 50.39 25.39 25.66
N SER A 23 49.55 26.32 26.15
CA SER A 23 49.82 27.69 26.65
C SER A 23 50.05 28.73 25.54
N CYS A 24 49.20 29.76 25.54
CA CYS A 24 49.45 31.22 25.40
C CYS A 24 48.18 31.89 24.83
N THR A 25 47.26 32.37 25.68
CA THR A 25 47.16 33.72 26.28
C THR A 25 46.79 34.83 25.30
N GLU A 26 45.66 35.47 25.59
CA GLU A 26 45.20 36.75 25.04
C GLU A 26 46.10 37.87 25.56
N ASP A 27 46.53 38.77 24.68
CA ASP A 27 47.07 40.09 25.02
C ASP A 27 46.24 41.15 24.29
N GLU A 28 45.77 42.14 25.05
CA GLU A 28 45.13 43.37 24.59
C GLU A 28 46.17 44.41 24.11
N GLU A 29 45.68 45.30 23.24
CA GLU A 29 46.11 46.69 22.99
C GLU A 29 47.34 47.05 22.10
N ALA A 30 46.98 47.78 21.03
CA ALA A 30 47.51 49.06 20.57
C ALA A 30 48.68 49.14 19.55
N GLN A 31 48.41 49.97 18.53
CA GLN A 31 49.26 50.51 17.45
C GLN A 31 49.73 49.50 16.40
N ASP A 32 49.50 49.70 15.10
CA ASP A 32 49.83 50.92 14.37
C ASP A 32 49.07 50.99 13.03
N LYS A 33 48.69 52.21 12.64
CA LYS A 33 48.06 52.49 11.35
C LYS A 33 49.08 52.25 10.24
N LYS A 34 48.89 51.20 9.44
CA LYS A 34 49.52 51.09 8.12
C LYS A 34 48.50 50.64 7.07
N SER A 35 47.87 51.64 6.47
CA SER A 35 47.27 51.65 5.13
C SER A 35 46.93 50.29 4.50
N LEU A 36 45.69 49.85 4.70
CA LEU A 36 45.05 48.86 3.83
C LEU A 36 44.99 49.43 2.40
N LYS A 37 45.82 48.89 1.50
CA LYS A 37 45.60 49.05 0.06
C LYS A 37 44.34 48.29 -0.29
N LEU A 38 43.28 49.03 -0.64
CA LEU A 38 42.09 48.46 -1.28
C LEU A 38 42.52 47.75 -2.57
N ILE A 39 42.20 46.47 -2.66
CA ILE A 39 42.29 45.71 -3.90
C ILE A 39 41.25 46.33 -4.85
N GLU A 40 41.73 46.89 -5.95
CA GLU A 40 40.92 47.44 -7.03
C GLU A 40 40.10 46.30 -7.67
N ARG A 41 38.77 46.40 -7.59
CA ARG A 41 37.89 45.43 -8.24
C ARG A 41 37.95 45.65 -9.75
N GLU A 42 38.43 44.66 -10.47
CA GLU A 42 38.33 44.65 -11.93
C GLU A 42 36.85 44.54 -12.34
N VAL A 43 36.38 45.54 -13.08
CA VAL A 43 35.08 45.53 -13.74
C VAL A 43 35.20 44.67 -15.00
N THR A 44 34.71 43.44 -14.92
CA THR A 44 34.55 42.59 -16.11
C THR A 44 33.40 43.12 -16.95
N TRP A 45 33.73 43.77 -18.06
CA TRP A 45 32.77 44.18 -19.08
C TRP A 45 32.22 42.95 -19.82
N VAL A 46 30.98 42.57 -19.54
CA VAL A 46 30.24 41.63 -20.39
C VAL A 46 29.67 42.42 -21.56
N LYS A 47 30.15 42.15 -22.79
CA LYS A 47 29.53 42.66 -24.01
C LYS A 47 28.24 41.87 -24.26
N GLU A 48 27.09 42.49 -24.03
CA GLU A 48 25.81 41.94 -24.47
C GLU A 48 25.74 41.96 -26.00
N LYS A 49 25.76 40.78 -26.62
CA LYS A 49 25.31 40.63 -28.01
C LYS A 49 23.79 40.57 -27.99
N PRO A 50 23.07 41.31 -28.85
CA PRO A 50 21.63 41.11 -28.98
C PRO A 50 21.38 39.74 -29.61
N VAL A 51 20.94 38.78 -28.80
CA VAL A 51 20.36 37.52 -29.29
C VAL A 51 18.92 37.85 -29.67
N ALA A 52 18.68 38.05 -30.96
CA ALA A 52 17.34 38.07 -31.50
C ALA A 52 16.76 36.65 -31.40
N SER A 53 16.11 36.31 -30.28
CA SER A 53 15.26 35.13 -30.23
C SER A 53 13.94 35.51 -30.90
N THR A 54 13.74 35.07 -32.14
CA THR A 54 12.41 35.05 -32.73
C THR A 54 11.54 34.15 -31.86
N GLN A 55 10.38 34.66 -31.42
CA GLN A 55 9.37 33.91 -30.65
C GLN A 55 8.99 32.57 -31.31
N GLU A 56 9.24 32.39 -32.61
CA GLU A 56 8.95 31.17 -33.36
C GLU A 56 9.85 29.97 -32.98
N GLU A 57 11.12 30.16 -32.59
CA GLU A 57 11.98 29.04 -32.18
C GLU A 57 11.67 28.55 -30.76
N ALA A 58 11.20 29.43 -29.88
CA ALA A 58 10.68 29.06 -28.56
C ALA A 58 9.30 28.38 -28.62
N LEU A 59 8.51 28.66 -29.66
CA LEU A 59 7.26 27.93 -29.92
C LEU A 59 7.47 26.59 -30.62
N ALA A 60 8.56 26.40 -31.36
CA ALA A 60 8.86 25.15 -32.06
C ALA A 60 9.33 24.02 -31.14
N GLN A 61 10.02 24.33 -30.03
CA GLN A 61 10.42 23.34 -29.03
C GLN A 61 9.31 22.98 -28.01
N LYS A 62 8.16 23.68 -28.04
CA LYS A 62 7.01 23.39 -27.18
C LYS A 62 6.00 22.41 -27.82
N LYS A 63 6.37 21.73 -28.90
CA LYS A 63 5.45 20.89 -29.68
C LYS A 63 5.62 19.38 -29.51
N ASP A 64 6.29 18.91 -28.45
CA ASP A 64 6.36 17.46 -28.21
C ASP A 64 6.56 17.07 -26.73
N THR A 65 5.65 17.52 -25.86
CA THR A 65 5.52 16.93 -24.50
C THR A 65 4.14 17.12 -23.88
N SER A 66 3.16 17.58 -24.65
CA SER A 66 1.74 17.43 -24.30
C SER A 66 1.27 16.09 -24.87
N ARG A 67 1.71 14.97 -24.26
CA ARG A 67 1.02 13.70 -24.50
C ARG A 67 -0.44 13.91 -24.08
N ASP A 68 -1.36 13.57 -24.98
CA ASP A 68 -2.80 13.77 -24.85
C ASP A 68 -3.29 13.51 -23.41
N ILE A 69 -3.66 14.59 -22.71
CA ILE A 69 -4.25 14.50 -21.39
C ILE A 69 -5.70 14.08 -21.58
N GLU A 70 -5.98 12.81 -21.33
CA GLU A 70 -7.35 12.31 -21.31
C GLU A 70 -8.16 13.05 -20.23
N PRO A 71 -9.32 13.64 -20.56
CA PRO A 71 -10.20 14.23 -19.57
C PRO A 71 -10.58 13.23 -18.48
N ILE A 72 -10.60 13.69 -17.22
CA ILE A 72 -10.85 12.84 -16.03
C ILE A 72 -12.13 12.00 -16.15
N GLU A 73 -13.18 12.55 -16.75
CA GLU A 73 -14.45 11.84 -16.97
C GLU A 73 -14.29 10.66 -17.93
N ILE A 74 -13.52 10.85 -19.01
CA ILE A 74 -13.25 9.77 -19.98
C ILE A 74 -12.39 8.69 -19.33
N LEU A 75 -11.39 9.10 -18.54
CA LEU A 75 -10.58 8.17 -17.74
C LEU A 75 -11.46 7.35 -16.80
N ALA A 76 -12.39 7.98 -16.07
CA ALA A 76 -13.29 7.27 -15.15
C ALA A 76 -14.15 6.24 -15.90
N GLN A 77 -14.73 6.62 -17.04
CA GLN A 77 -15.52 5.73 -17.88
C GLN A 77 -14.69 4.56 -18.41
N ARG A 78 -13.46 4.81 -18.85
CA ARG A 78 -12.52 3.79 -19.31
C ARG A 78 -12.18 2.79 -18.21
N LEU A 79 -11.90 3.27 -17.00
CA LEU A 79 -11.56 2.41 -15.85
C LEU A 79 -12.77 1.61 -15.34
N LYS A 80 -14.00 2.13 -15.52
CA LYS A 80 -15.24 1.41 -15.16
C LYS A 80 -15.68 0.39 -16.21
N LYS A 81 -15.22 0.53 -17.45
CA LYS A 81 -15.68 -0.29 -18.56
C LYS A 81 -15.25 -1.75 -18.38
N GLU A 82 -16.24 -2.63 -18.45
CA GLU A 82 -16.02 -4.06 -18.59
C GLU A 82 -15.37 -4.35 -19.93
N THR A 83 -14.21 -5.00 -19.91
CA THR A 83 -13.45 -5.33 -21.12
C THR A 83 -13.60 -6.81 -21.46
N ALA A 84 -13.72 -7.10 -22.75
CA ALA A 84 -13.59 -8.46 -23.24
C ALA A 84 -12.13 -8.87 -23.13
N GLY A 85 -11.84 -9.84 -22.28
CA GLY A 85 -10.51 -10.43 -22.12
C GLY A 85 -10.52 -11.92 -22.42
N THR A 86 -9.55 -12.63 -21.86
CA THR A 86 -9.44 -14.07 -22.08
C THR A 86 -10.63 -14.77 -21.41
N PRO A 87 -11.28 -15.75 -22.07
CA PRO A 87 -12.37 -16.49 -21.46
C PRO A 87 -11.96 -17.14 -20.14
N VAL A 88 -12.81 -17.01 -19.13
CA VAL A 88 -12.70 -17.72 -17.84
C VAL A 88 -13.82 -18.74 -17.81
N THR A 89 -13.45 -20.02 -17.84
CA THR A 89 -14.42 -21.14 -17.95
C THR A 89 -14.42 -22.05 -16.74
N ASP A 90 -13.37 -21.98 -15.92
CA ASP A 90 -13.15 -22.88 -14.80
C ASP A 90 -12.25 -22.23 -13.73
N ARG A 91 -12.07 -22.94 -12.63
CA ARG A 91 -11.21 -22.53 -11.51
C ARG A 91 -9.77 -22.23 -11.94
N ALA A 92 -9.20 -23.05 -12.82
CA ALA A 92 -7.79 -22.97 -13.19
C ALA A 92 -7.53 -21.71 -14.03
N THR A 93 -8.36 -21.47 -15.03
CA THR A 93 -8.33 -20.28 -15.89
C THR A 93 -8.62 -19.01 -15.09
N CYS A 94 -9.55 -19.05 -14.14
CA CYS A 94 -9.85 -17.93 -13.23
C CYS A 94 -8.62 -17.56 -12.40
N LEU A 95 -8.02 -18.52 -11.71
CA LEU A 95 -6.84 -18.30 -10.87
C LEU A 95 -5.63 -17.84 -11.69
N ALA A 96 -5.42 -18.41 -12.88
CA ALA A 96 -4.32 -18.02 -13.75
C ALA A 96 -4.37 -16.52 -14.11
N GLN A 97 -5.57 -16.00 -14.39
CA GLN A 97 -5.73 -14.57 -14.69
C GLN A 97 -5.51 -13.69 -13.45
N VAL A 98 -5.99 -14.11 -12.27
CA VAL A 98 -5.74 -13.37 -11.02
C VAL A 98 -4.24 -13.32 -10.70
N VAL A 99 -3.50 -14.41 -10.92
CA VAL A 99 -2.04 -14.47 -10.72
C VAL A 99 -1.31 -13.45 -11.59
N VAL A 100 -1.79 -13.17 -12.81
CA VAL A 100 -1.20 -12.10 -13.64
C VAL A 100 -1.35 -10.74 -12.95
N GLN A 101 -2.52 -10.44 -12.40
CA GLN A 101 -2.76 -9.18 -11.70
C GLN A 101 -1.98 -9.08 -10.38
N ASP A 102 -1.86 -10.20 -9.67
CA ASP A 102 -1.07 -10.32 -8.45
C ASP A 102 0.42 -10.00 -8.70
N LYS A 103 0.98 -10.50 -9.81
CA LYS A 103 2.35 -10.19 -10.23
C LYS A 103 2.54 -8.69 -10.50
N ILE A 104 1.68 -8.09 -11.32
CA ILE A 104 1.77 -6.66 -11.66
C ILE A 104 1.71 -5.81 -10.39
N ARG A 105 0.73 -6.07 -9.52
CA ARG A 105 0.62 -5.38 -8.24
C ARG A 105 1.89 -5.52 -7.41
N THR A 106 2.40 -6.74 -7.27
CA THR A 106 3.58 -7.04 -6.45
C THR A 106 4.82 -6.32 -6.99
N GLU A 107 5.01 -6.26 -8.31
CA GLU A 107 6.10 -5.51 -8.94
C GLU A 107 6.05 -4.00 -8.64
N VAL A 108 4.85 -3.41 -8.57
CA VAL A 108 4.68 -2.01 -8.17
C VAL A 108 5.01 -1.84 -6.68
N GLN A 109 4.55 -2.75 -5.83
CA GLN A 109 4.81 -2.71 -4.38
C GLN A 109 6.28 -2.86 -4.03
N VAL A 110 7.00 -3.75 -4.72
CA VAL A 110 8.46 -3.92 -4.57
C VAL A 110 9.21 -2.60 -4.84
N ARG A 111 8.68 -1.75 -5.72
CA ARG A 111 9.27 -0.43 -6.05
C ARG A 111 8.81 0.71 -5.11
N GLY A 112 8.05 0.37 -4.07
CA GLY A 112 7.54 1.29 -3.05
C GLY A 112 6.05 1.65 -3.19
N GLY A 113 5.32 1.02 -4.12
CA GLY A 113 3.91 1.32 -4.34
C GLY A 113 3.64 2.69 -4.95
N LEU A 114 2.37 3.08 -5.03
CA LEU A 114 2.01 4.45 -5.38
C LEU A 114 2.30 5.42 -4.23
N TRP A 115 2.29 4.96 -2.98
CA TRP A 115 2.79 5.78 -1.87
C TRP A 115 4.23 6.26 -2.13
N GLY A 116 5.14 5.33 -2.48
CA GLY A 116 6.52 5.67 -2.80
C GLY A 116 6.64 6.55 -4.05
N TRP A 117 5.74 6.39 -5.03
CA TRP A 117 5.67 7.29 -6.18
C TRP A 117 5.29 8.72 -5.78
N PHE A 118 4.29 8.93 -4.92
CA PHE A 118 3.97 10.26 -4.40
C PHE A 118 5.13 10.86 -3.58
N GLU A 119 5.74 10.08 -2.69
CA GLU A 119 6.82 10.56 -1.82
C GLU A 119 8.05 11.05 -2.56
N LYS A 120 8.36 10.44 -3.72
CA LYS A 120 9.51 10.78 -4.57
C LYS A 120 9.29 12.06 -5.39
N ASN A 121 8.05 12.53 -5.53
CA ASN A 121 7.69 13.64 -6.42
C ASN A 121 7.19 14.85 -5.60
N PRO A 122 8.02 15.91 -5.40
CA PRO A 122 7.70 17.03 -4.52
C PRO A 122 6.36 17.71 -4.80
N ASP A 123 6.01 17.89 -6.08
CA ASP A 123 4.80 18.62 -6.50
C ASP A 123 3.49 17.90 -6.11
N ILE A 124 3.54 16.58 -5.91
CA ILE A 124 2.38 15.76 -5.54
C ILE A 124 2.51 15.08 -4.18
N LYS A 125 3.65 15.20 -3.50
CA LYS A 125 3.94 14.56 -2.20
C LYS A 125 2.88 14.81 -1.13
N LYS A 126 2.22 15.97 -1.16
CA LYS A 126 1.12 16.28 -0.22
C LYS A 126 -0.10 15.34 -0.33
N TYR A 127 -0.16 14.50 -1.37
CA TYR A 127 -1.22 13.53 -1.63
C TYR A 127 -0.78 12.07 -1.39
N SER A 128 0.34 11.83 -0.69
CA SER A 128 0.86 10.49 -0.42
C SER A 128 -0.13 9.57 0.31
N ASP A 129 -1.05 10.12 1.10
CA ASP A 129 -2.14 9.36 1.73
C ASP A 129 -3.02 8.63 0.70
N ARG A 130 -3.22 9.23 -0.48
CA ARG A 130 -3.92 8.58 -1.60
C ARG A 130 -3.13 7.40 -2.13
N GLY A 131 -1.81 7.50 -2.19
CA GLY A 131 -0.92 6.40 -2.57
C GLY A 131 -1.11 5.17 -1.68
N MET A 132 -1.12 5.38 -0.35
CA MET A 132 -1.37 4.28 0.61
C MET A 132 -2.76 3.66 0.42
N GLN A 133 -3.78 4.50 0.22
CA GLN A 133 -5.14 4.02 -0.01
C GLN A 133 -5.24 3.20 -1.30
N LEU A 134 -4.60 3.64 -2.38
CA LEU A 134 -4.53 2.91 -3.65
C LEU A 134 -3.83 1.55 -3.49
N ASP A 135 -2.68 1.54 -2.82
CA ASP A 135 -1.91 0.32 -2.56
C ASP A 135 -2.76 -0.69 -1.75
N SER A 136 -3.50 -0.22 -0.74
CA SER A 136 -4.43 -1.05 0.04
C SER A 136 -5.64 -1.53 -0.77
N SER A 137 -6.26 -0.66 -1.56
CA SER A 137 -7.44 -0.98 -2.37
C SER A 137 -7.12 -2.01 -3.47
N ILE A 138 -5.97 -1.89 -4.14
CA ILE A 138 -5.56 -2.88 -5.14
C ILE A 138 -5.26 -4.23 -4.48
N ASN A 139 -4.60 -4.25 -3.32
CA ASN A 139 -4.40 -5.49 -2.55
C ASN A 139 -5.74 -6.20 -2.28
N LYS A 140 -6.69 -5.46 -1.70
CA LYS A 140 -8.03 -5.99 -1.38
C LYS A 140 -8.73 -6.54 -2.62
N LEU A 141 -8.69 -5.81 -3.73
CA LEU A 141 -9.32 -6.26 -4.98
C LEU A 141 -8.70 -7.57 -5.47
N VAL A 142 -7.38 -7.64 -5.62
CA VAL A 142 -6.72 -8.84 -6.15
C VAL A 142 -6.93 -10.06 -5.25
N PHE A 143 -6.85 -9.89 -3.93
CA PHE A 143 -7.12 -11.00 -3.01
C PHE A 143 -8.59 -11.44 -3.02
N ALA A 144 -9.54 -10.50 -3.09
CA ALA A 144 -10.96 -10.82 -3.24
C ALA A 144 -11.23 -11.63 -4.51
N LEU A 145 -10.60 -11.29 -5.64
CA LEU A 145 -10.72 -12.07 -6.88
C LEU A 145 -10.14 -13.47 -6.74
N GLY A 146 -8.98 -13.60 -6.08
CA GLY A 146 -8.38 -14.89 -5.77
C GLY A 146 -9.33 -15.75 -4.95
N ARG A 147 -9.95 -15.17 -3.91
CA ARG A 147 -10.96 -15.84 -3.09
C ARG A 147 -12.15 -16.29 -3.92
N LEU A 148 -12.72 -15.41 -4.75
CA LEU A 148 -13.84 -15.75 -5.65
C LEU A 148 -13.51 -16.93 -6.55
N CYS A 149 -12.34 -16.93 -7.20
CA CYS A 149 -11.94 -18.05 -8.05
C CYS A 149 -11.80 -19.36 -7.26
N GLN A 150 -11.27 -19.30 -6.03
CA GLN A 150 -11.07 -20.48 -5.19
C GLN A 150 -12.40 -21.09 -4.72
N THR A 151 -13.41 -20.27 -4.47
CA THR A 151 -14.66 -20.66 -3.81
C THR A 151 -15.90 -20.49 -4.69
N ALA A 152 -15.70 -20.34 -6.00
CA ALA A 152 -16.78 -20.20 -6.97
C ALA A 152 -17.72 -21.41 -6.98
N GLU A 153 -17.16 -22.62 -6.90
CA GLU A 153 -17.88 -23.90 -6.84
C GLU A 153 -18.04 -24.43 -5.41
N GLY A 154 -18.09 -23.50 -4.44
CA GLY A 154 -18.23 -23.82 -3.02
C GLY A 154 -16.97 -23.51 -2.21
N ALA A 155 -17.15 -23.04 -0.98
CA ALA A 155 -16.03 -22.81 -0.08
C ALA A 155 -15.72 -24.09 0.74
N PRO A 156 -14.47 -24.57 0.75
CA PRO A 156 -14.10 -25.71 1.58
C PRO A 156 -14.23 -25.36 3.05
N MET A 157 -14.93 -26.19 3.80
CA MET A 157 -15.11 -26.04 5.23
C MET A 157 -14.02 -26.79 6.00
N ASN A 158 -13.31 -26.09 6.89
CA ASN A 158 -12.31 -26.70 7.76
C ASN A 158 -12.94 -27.76 8.70
N ASN A 159 -12.10 -28.61 9.28
CA ASN A 159 -12.56 -29.69 10.16
C ASN A 159 -13.29 -29.14 11.40
N HIS A 160 -12.84 -27.98 11.90
CA HIS A 160 -13.42 -27.35 13.09
C HIS A 160 -14.86 -26.88 12.87
N ALA A 161 -15.12 -26.13 11.79
CA ALA A 161 -16.45 -25.70 11.40
C ALA A 161 -17.38 -26.88 11.11
N ARG A 162 -16.88 -27.95 10.46
CA ARG A 162 -17.62 -29.20 10.29
C ARG A 162 -18.05 -29.81 11.63
N ARG A 163 -17.13 -29.84 12.60
CA ARG A 163 -17.42 -30.32 13.96
C ARG A 163 -18.49 -29.49 14.64
N ILE A 164 -18.35 -28.17 14.59
CA ILE A 164 -19.30 -27.23 15.21
C ILE A 164 -20.69 -27.40 14.60
N LEU A 165 -20.82 -27.46 13.27
CA LEU A 165 -22.13 -27.66 12.64
C LEU A 165 -22.78 -28.97 13.04
N ARG A 166 -22.01 -30.07 13.08
CA ARG A 166 -22.52 -31.35 13.53
C ARG A 166 -23.00 -31.26 14.98
N ASP A 167 -22.19 -30.69 15.86
CA ASP A 167 -22.54 -30.55 17.26
C ASP A 167 -23.78 -29.61 17.43
N LEU A 168 -23.93 -28.57 16.61
CA LEU A 168 -25.11 -27.70 16.57
C LEU A 168 -26.37 -28.46 16.14
N GLN A 169 -26.27 -29.34 15.13
CA GLN A 169 -27.37 -30.17 14.64
C GLN A 169 -27.78 -31.24 15.66
N GLU A 170 -26.82 -31.86 16.34
CA GLU A 170 -27.06 -32.96 17.28
C GLU A 170 -27.53 -32.47 18.66
N LYS A 171 -27.00 -31.34 19.14
CA LYS A 171 -27.14 -30.91 20.55
C LYS A 171 -27.90 -29.60 20.73
N GLY A 172 -28.05 -28.81 19.67
CA GLY A 172 -28.57 -27.45 19.73
C GLY A 172 -27.54 -26.42 20.23
N GLU A 173 -27.74 -25.16 19.85
CA GLU A 173 -26.78 -24.07 20.07
C GLU A 173 -26.43 -23.84 21.55
N ASP A 174 -27.43 -23.80 22.44
CA ASP A 174 -27.21 -23.54 23.87
C ASP A 174 -26.28 -24.56 24.52
N ARG A 175 -26.40 -25.83 24.11
CA ARG A 175 -25.57 -26.91 24.65
C ARG A 175 -24.15 -26.84 24.11
N VAL A 176 -23.99 -26.57 22.81
CA VAL A 176 -22.68 -26.37 22.19
C VAL A 176 -21.93 -25.21 22.84
N ARG A 177 -22.61 -24.07 23.05
CA ARG A 177 -22.02 -22.91 23.75
C ARG A 177 -21.53 -23.26 25.14
N LYS A 178 -22.37 -23.95 25.94
CA LYS A 178 -21.98 -24.41 27.29
C LYS A 178 -20.78 -25.34 27.26
N GLU A 179 -20.75 -26.30 26.34
CA GLU A 179 -19.64 -27.25 26.20
C GLU A 179 -18.32 -26.54 25.82
N LEU A 180 -18.36 -25.57 24.91
CA LEU A 180 -17.18 -24.80 24.51
C LEU A 180 -16.67 -23.90 25.64
N VAL A 181 -17.56 -23.25 26.41
CA VAL A 181 -17.17 -22.48 27.60
C VAL A 181 -16.49 -23.37 28.65
N LEU A 182 -17.02 -24.58 28.89
CA LEU A 182 -16.40 -25.56 29.79
C LEU A 182 -15.01 -26.03 29.31
N GLN A 183 -14.76 -25.96 28.00
CA GLN A 183 -13.44 -26.21 27.40
C GLN A 183 -12.51 -24.98 27.45
N GLY A 184 -12.90 -23.93 28.17
CA GLY A 184 -12.10 -22.72 28.38
C GLY A 184 -12.12 -21.75 27.21
N ARG A 185 -13.12 -21.84 26.32
CA ARG A 185 -13.27 -20.91 25.19
C ARG A 185 -13.98 -19.63 25.62
N ALA A 186 -13.49 -18.50 25.15
CA ALA A 186 -14.15 -17.21 25.37
C ALA A 186 -15.50 -17.18 24.64
N PRO A 187 -16.57 -16.64 25.25
CA PRO A 187 -17.88 -16.51 24.60
C PRO A 187 -17.83 -15.84 23.22
N GLU A 188 -16.96 -14.85 23.05
CA GLU A 188 -16.79 -14.10 21.80
C GLU A 188 -16.18 -14.96 20.69
N ASP A 189 -15.22 -15.82 21.03
CA ASP A 189 -14.61 -16.75 20.07
C ASP A 189 -15.63 -17.82 19.64
N ILE A 190 -16.48 -18.26 20.56
CA ILE A 190 -17.56 -19.20 20.27
C ILE A 190 -18.54 -18.60 19.26
N ASP A 191 -18.90 -17.32 19.41
CA ASP A 191 -19.74 -16.61 18.44
C ASP A 191 -19.09 -16.57 17.06
N ILE A 192 -17.81 -16.23 17.00
CA ILE A 192 -17.04 -16.19 15.75
C ILE A 192 -17.06 -17.56 15.07
N TRP A 193 -16.81 -18.64 15.82
CA TRP A 193 -16.76 -19.99 15.25
C TRP A 193 -18.12 -20.51 14.80
N ILE A 194 -19.18 -20.29 15.58
CA ILE A 194 -20.55 -20.66 15.18
C ILE A 194 -20.96 -19.89 13.93
N ASN A 195 -20.69 -18.58 13.87
CA ASN A 195 -21.01 -17.75 12.72
C ASN A 195 -20.21 -18.17 11.48
N PHE A 196 -18.91 -18.45 11.63
CA PHE A 196 -18.08 -18.96 10.54
C PHE A 196 -18.58 -20.30 10.03
N ALA A 197 -18.94 -21.22 10.93
CA ALA A 197 -19.41 -22.55 10.54
C ALA A 197 -20.73 -22.45 9.77
N ARG A 198 -21.69 -21.65 10.25
CA ARG A 198 -22.96 -21.37 9.54
C ARG A 198 -22.73 -20.70 8.19
N ALA A 199 -21.85 -19.70 8.13
CA ALA A 199 -21.55 -18.99 6.89
C ALA A 199 -20.89 -19.93 5.86
N SER A 200 -19.99 -20.82 6.32
CA SER A 200 -19.34 -21.82 5.47
C SER A 200 -20.34 -22.84 4.93
N ASP A 201 -21.27 -23.32 5.75
CA ASP A 201 -22.33 -24.24 5.31
C ASP A 201 -23.23 -23.59 4.25
N ALA A 202 -23.57 -22.31 4.42
CA ALA A 202 -24.44 -21.58 3.50
C ALA A 202 -23.84 -21.39 2.10
N ILE A 203 -22.51 -21.47 1.97
CA ILE A 203 -21.80 -21.30 0.69
C ILE A 203 -21.11 -22.58 0.20
N LYS A 204 -21.33 -23.72 0.86
CA LYS A 204 -20.66 -24.99 0.53
C LYS A 204 -21.03 -25.52 -0.86
N ASP A 205 -22.27 -25.28 -1.29
CA ASP A 205 -22.84 -25.71 -2.57
C ASP A 205 -22.98 -24.53 -3.55
N ARG A 206 -22.24 -23.44 -3.32
CA ARG A 206 -22.27 -22.27 -4.19
C ARG A 206 -21.78 -22.65 -5.59
N ASN A 207 -22.39 -22.04 -6.61
CA ASN A 207 -21.93 -22.13 -7.98
C ASN A 207 -21.96 -20.73 -8.63
N LEU A 208 -20.83 -20.05 -8.63
CA LEU A 208 -20.64 -18.77 -9.32
C LEU A 208 -20.28 -19.00 -10.78
N ASN A 209 -20.84 -18.20 -11.67
CA ASN A 209 -20.56 -18.27 -13.09
C ASN A 209 -19.15 -17.74 -13.39
N TYR A 210 -18.26 -18.61 -13.85
CA TYR A 210 -16.90 -18.24 -14.22
C TYR A 210 -16.82 -17.18 -15.32
N SER A 211 -17.79 -17.12 -16.23
CA SER A 211 -17.85 -16.08 -17.25
C SER A 211 -18.09 -14.69 -16.63
N GLU A 212 -18.93 -14.59 -15.61
CA GLU A 212 -19.18 -13.33 -14.89
C GLU A 212 -17.94 -12.91 -14.09
N LEU A 213 -17.28 -13.88 -13.45
CA LEU A 213 -15.99 -13.63 -12.78
C LEU A 213 -14.92 -13.17 -13.78
N GLY A 214 -14.91 -13.70 -15.00
CA GLY A 214 -14.02 -13.27 -16.07
C GLY A 214 -14.19 -11.79 -16.42
N THR A 215 -15.43 -11.31 -16.55
CA THR A 215 -15.72 -9.90 -16.80
C THR A 215 -15.18 -9.00 -15.68
N LEU A 216 -15.39 -9.39 -14.43
CA LEU A 216 -14.88 -8.67 -13.26
C LEU A 216 -13.34 -8.67 -13.22
N ILE A 217 -12.70 -9.80 -13.53
CA ILE A 217 -11.23 -9.92 -13.60
C ILE A 217 -10.66 -9.01 -14.70
N ASN A 218 -11.32 -8.90 -15.84
CA ASN A 218 -10.89 -8.02 -16.94
C ASN A 218 -11.01 -6.54 -16.56
N GLN A 219 -12.07 -6.16 -15.85
CA GLN A 219 -12.17 -4.82 -15.27
C GLN A 219 -11.03 -4.58 -14.26
N ALA A 220 -10.77 -5.52 -13.36
CA ALA A 220 -9.67 -5.42 -12.41
C ALA A 220 -8.30 -5.35 -13.08
N ALA A 221 -8.11 -6.05 -14.21
CA ALA A 221 -6.89 -5.94 -15.00
C ALA A 221 -6.69 -4.52 -15.51
N THR A 222 -7.75 -3.88 -16.01
CA THR A 222 -7.69 -2.46 -16.45
C THR A 222 -7.23 -1.54 -15.30
N LEU A 223 -7.75 -1.77 -14.09
CA LEU A 223 -7.39 -0.99 -12.89
C LEU A 223 -5.94 -1.26 -12.45
N THR A 224 -5.51 -2.53 -12.39
CA THR A 224 -4.16 -2.91 -11.97
C THR A 224 -3.09 -2.48 -12.97
N HIS A 225 -3.39 -2.54 -14.27
CA HIS A 225 -2.50 -2.01 -15.30
C HIS A 225 -2.37 -0.49 -15.20
N PHE A 226 -3.47 0.24 -14.98
CA PHE A 226 -3.39 1.68 -14.80
C PHE A 226 -2.66 2.08 -13.50
N TYR A 227 -2.85 1.32 -12.43
CA TYR A 227 -2.06 1.44 -11.20
C TYR A 227 -0.55 1.30 -11.46
N ALA A 228 -0.15 0.30 -12.25
CA ALA A 228 1.24 0.13 -12.65
C ALA A 228 1.74 1.26 -13.57
N GLU A 229 0.92 1.72 -14.51
CA GLU A 229 1.24 2.86 -15.37
C GLU A 229 1.53 4.12 -14.55
N LEU A 230 0.65 4.46 -13.59
CA LEU A 230 0.84 5.60 -12.70
C LEU A 230 2.16 5.50 -11.93
N SER A 231 2.50 4.32 -11.40
CA SER A 231 3.73 4.13 -10.63
C SER A 231 5.02 4.38 -11.43
N ASN A 232 4.93 4.29 -12.76
CA ASN A 232 6.04 4.52 -13.69
C ASN A 232 6.06 5.93 -14.28
N ARG A 233 5.01 6.72 -14.05
CA ARG A 233 4.86 8.05 -14.66
C ARG A 233 5.86 9.02 -14.03
N GLN A 234 6.59 9.75 -14.86
CA GLN A 234 7.42 10.86 -14.39
C GLN A 234 6.54 12.06 -14.07
N VAL A 235 6.82 12.73 -12.95
CA VAL A 235 6.06 13.89 -12.51
C VAL A 235 6.95 15.11 -12.52
N ASP A 236 6.42 16.17 -13.09
CA ASP A 236 7.01 17.50 -13.09
C ASP A 236 5.91 18.54 -12.81
N THR A 237 6.32 19.80 -12.68
CA THR A 237 5.43 20.90 -12.35
C THR A 237 4.30 21.11 -13.38
N ASN A 238 4.51 20.72 -14.64
CA ASN A 238 3.51 20.88 -15.69
C ASN A 238 2.43 19.78 -15.65
N ASN A 239 2.76 18.59 -15.12
CA ASN A 239 1.85 17.44 -15.13
C ASN A 239 1.36 17.01 -13.73
N ALA A 240 1.87 17.62 -12.66
CA ALA A 240 1.58 17.28 -11.27
C ALA A 240 0.08 17.23 -10.96
N GLU A 241 -0.68 18.25 -11.39
CA GLU A 241 -2.12 18.33 -11.15
C GLU A 241 -2.87 17.18 -11.83
N ASN A 242 -2.55 16.87 -13.08
CA ASN A 242 -3.15 15.76 -13.80
C ASN A 242 -2.74 14.40 -13.20
N SER A 243 -1.47 14.26 -12.80
CA SER A 243 -0.95 13.04 -12.18
C SER A 243 -1.68 12.71 -10.87
N GLN A 244 -1.88 13.69 -9.99
CA GLN A 244 -2.65 13.48 -8.76
C GLN A 244 -4.15 13.28 -9.03
N ALA A 245 -4.72 13.95 -10.03
CA ALA A 245 -6.12 13.80 -10.39
C ALA A 245 -6.40 12.41 -10.97
N SER A 246 -5.52 11.89 -11.84
CA SER A 246 -5.57 10.53 -12.37
C SER A 246 -5.55 9.48 -11.25
N ALA A 247 -4.68 9.65 -10.26
CA ALA A 247 -4.61 8.78 -9.09
C ALA A 247 -5.88 8.85 -8.23
N GLN A 248 -6.44 10.05 -8.05
CA GLN A 248 -7.72 10.23 -7.36
C GLN A 248 -8.87 9.53 -8.08
N THR A 249 -8.93 9.62 -9.42
CA THR A 249 -9.94 8.94 -10.23
C THR A 249 -9.85 7.43 -10.07
N LEU A 250 -8.64 6.86 -10.16
CA LEU A 250 -8.42 5.44 -9.91
C LEU A 250 -8.91 5.04 -8.51
N LEU A 251 -8.60 5.83 -7.50
CA LEU A 251 -9.02 5.54 -6.12
C LEU A 251 -10.54 5.54 -5.98
N THR A 252 -11.20 6.52 -6.58
CA THR A 252 -12.67 6.60 -6.57
C THR A 252 -13.30 5.38 -7.25
N VAL A 253 -12.79 4.98 -8.42
CA VAL A 253 -13.31 3.80 -9.15
C VAL A 253 -13.05 2.51 -8.37
N LEU A 254 -11.87 2.37 -7.74
CA LEU A 254 -11.57 1.21 -6.91
C LEU A 254 -12.48 1.11 -5.68
N LYS A 255 -12.73 2.23 -4.99
CA LYS A 255 -13.64 2.25 -3.84
C LYS A 255 -15.06 1.88 -4.24
N ASP A 256 -15.56 2.46 -5.33
CA ASP A 256 -16.86 2.13 -5.91
C ASP A 256 -16.97 0.62 -6.21
N LEU A 257 -15.96 0.04 -6.85
CA LEU A 257 -15.93 -1.39 -7.13
C LEU A 257 -15.91 -2.25 -5.85
N LEU A 258 -15.08 -1.89 -4.87
CA LEU A 258 -14.92 -2.63 -3.61
C LEU A 258 -16.18 -2.58 -2.72
N GLU A 259 -16.96 -1.50 -2.82
CA GLU A 259 -18.15 -1.27 -1.98
C GLU A 259 -19.43 -1.78 -2.67
N ASN A 260 -19.56 -1.55 -3.98
CA ASN A 260 -20.83 -1.73 -4.70
C ASN A 260 -20.89 -2.99 -5.57
N ASN A 261 -19.77 -3.63 -5.90
CA ASN A 261 -19.81 -4.90 -6.64
C ASN A 261 -20.18 -6.06 -5.70
N SER A 262 -21.27 -6.76 -6.03
CA SER A 262 -21.83 -7.84 -5.20
C SER A 262 -20.83 -8.98 -4.95
N HIS A 263 -20.06 -9.39 -5.96
CA HIS A 263 -19.07 -10.46 -5.82
C HIS A 263 -17.87 -10.02 -5.00
N VAL A 264 -17.33 -8.83 -5.24
CA VAL A 264 -16.19 -8.31 -4.47
C VAL A 264 -16.56 -8.16 -3.00
N THR A 265 -17.70 -7.53 -2.70
CA THR A 265 -18.20 -7.36 -1.34
C THR A 265 -18.47 -8.70 -0.65
N MET A 266 -18.95 -9.70 -1.38
CA MET A 266 -19.14 -11.07 -0.89
C MET A 266 -17.80 -11.69 -0.46
N ALA A 267 -16.79 -11.65 -1.33
CA ALA A 267 -15.47 -12.21 -1.04
C ALA A 267 -14.77 -11.50 0.13
N LEU A 268 -14.86 -10.17 0.21
CA LEU A 268 -14.32 -9.41 1.34
C LEU A 268 -15.00 -9.77 2.66
N LYS A 269 -16.32 -10.04 2.65
CA LYS A 269 -17.04 -10.52 3.84
C LYS A 269 -16.62 -11.93 4.24
N GLU A 270 -16.30 -12.79 3.28
CA GLU A 270 -15.83 -14.16 3.55
C GLU A 270 -14.47 -14.18 4.20
N ASP A 271 -13.51 -13.41 3.68
CA ASP A 271 -12.16 -13.33 4.27
C ASP A 271 -12.18 -12.78 5.70
N ASN A 272 -13.03 -11.78 5.97
CA ASN A 272 -13.19 -11.21 7.32
C ASN A 272 -13.83 -12.17 8.34
N ARG A 273 -14.37 -13.30 7.89
CA ARG A 273 -15.05 -14.28 8.76
C ARG A 273 -14.18 -15.47 9.12
N VAL A 274 -13.01 -15.64 8.50
CA VAL A 274 -12.12 -16.77 8.81
C VAL A 274 -11.54 -16.56 10.20
N PRO A 275 -11.87 -17.41 11.20
CA PRO A 275 -11.33 -17.29 12.54
C PRO A 275 -9.82 -17.54 12.52
N TYR A 276 -9.10 -16.91 13.43
CA TYR A 276 -7.71 -17.27 13.67
C TYR A 276 -7.64 -18.66 14.29
N GLU A 277 -7.06 -19.63 13.58
CA GLU A 277 -6.78 -20.96 14.12
C GLU A 277 -5.39 -20.93 14.78
N SER A 278 -5.31 -21.26 16.07
CA SER A 278 -4.01 -21.43 16.71
C SER A 278 -3.37 -22.75 16.24
N PRO A 279 -2.02 -22.85 16.12
CA PRO A 279 -1.37 -24.08 15.66
C PRO A 279 -1.67 -25.35 16.47
N ALA A 280 -2.21 -25.22 17.69
CA ALA A 280 -2.63 -26.33 18.53
C ALA A 280 -3.99 -26.93 18.11
N GLU A 281 -4.68 -26.32 17.14
CA GLU A 281 -6.02 -26.69 16.68
C GLU A 281 -6.02 -27.35 15.28
N MET A 282 -4.84 -27.52 14.68
CA MET A 282 -4.58 -28.33 13.47
C MET A 282 -4.32 -29.80 13.80
#